data_AF-A0A1G6XI39-F1
#
_entry.id   AF-A0A1G6XI39-F1
#
_cell.length_a   1.000
_cell.length_b   1.000
_cell.length_c   1.000
_cell.angle_alpha   90.00
_cell.angle_beta   90.00
_cell.angle_gamma   90.00
#
_symmetry.space_group_name_H-M   'P 1'
#
loop_
_entity.id
_entity.type
_entity.pdbx_description
1 polymer ?
#
loop_
_entity_poly.entity_id
_entity_poly.type
_entity_poly.pdbx_seq_one_letter_code
_entity_poly.pdbx_strand_id
1 'polypeptide(L)'
;MAEQFVGSGWAFPMRIGPTGGVALVSGEKEIEEAIRLVLATAPGERPMRPEFGCAIHDLVFAPVNEATAGRIQHEVYASLDRWEPRIEVEDVEVTAGPGEGVLHIDVRYSVRGTNNPRSLVFPFYVIPSHDEPGTAGTAGAGASGPLPESDR
;
A
#
# COMPACT_ATOMS: atom_id res chain seq x y z
N MET A 1 17.05 5.01 7.13
CA MET A 1 17.74 3.69 7.17
C MET A 1 17.17 2.67 6.18
N ALA A 2 15.92 2.78 5.72
CA ALA A 2 15.39 1.95 4.62
C ALA A 2 15.83 2.42 3.21
N GLU A 3 16.32 3.65 3.06
CA GLU A 3 16.71 4.25 1.76
C GLU A 3 17.97 3.64 1.13
N GLN A 4 18.71 2.78 1.84
CA GLN A 4 20.01 2.26 1.40
C GLN A 4 19.93 0.98 0.54
N PHE A 5 18.73 0.40 0.36
CA PHE A 5 18.57 -0.83 -0.44
C PHE A 5 18.03 -0.60 -1.86
N VAL A 6 17.59 0.62 -2.18
CA VAL A 6 17.18 0.99 -3.54
C VAL A 6 18.37 1.69 -4.19
N GLY A 7 18.88 1.14 -5.29
CA GLY A 7 19.96 1.78 -6.06
C GLY A 7 19.58 3.18 -6.53
N SER A 8 20.56 3.94 -7.02
CA SER A 8 20.30 5.23 -7.66
C SER A 8 20.33 5.06 -9.17
N GLY A 9 19.21 5.36 -9.82
CA GLY A 9 19.04 5.36 -11.27
C GLY A 9 19.19 6.76 -11.88
N TRP A 10 19.24 6.83 -13.21
CA TRP A 10 19.13 8.11 -13.91
C TRP A 10 17.72 8.67 -13.76
N ALA A 11 17.61 9.96 -13.46
CA ALA A 11 16.30 10.61 -13.38
C ALA A 11 15.59 10.61 -14.73
N PHE A 12 14.28 10.37 -14.73
CA PHE A 12 13.39 10.46 -15.86
C PHE A 12 12.25 11.46 -15.59
N PRO A 13 12.02 12.47 -16.45
CA PRO A 13 12.84 12.85 -17.59
C PRO A 13 14.27 13.22 -17.20
N MET A 14 15.21 12.99 -18.11
CA MET A 14 16.62 13.31 -17.91
C MET A 14 16.82 14.78 -17.55
N ARG A 15 17.50 15.01 -16.44
CA ARG A 15 17.79 16.33 -15.89
C ARG A 15 19.27 16.44 -15.53
N ILE A 16 19.76 17.68 -15.48
CA ILE A 16 21.09 17.99 -14.98
C ILE A 16 20.96 18.31 -13.49
N GLY A 17 21.80 17.69 -12.67
CA GLY A 17 21.88 17.93 -11.24
C GLY A 17 22.57 19.26 -10.90
N PRO A 18 22.49 19.72 -9.64
CA PRO A 18 23.08 20.99 -9.21
C PRO A 18 24.60 21.08 -9.42
N THR A 19 25.28 19.94 -9.50
CA THR A 19 26.73 19.81 -9.71
C THR A 19 27.13 19.72 -11.18
N GLY A 20 26.19 19.85 -12.12
CA GLY A 20 26.45 19.76 -13.57
C GLY A 20 26.51 18.33 -14.13
N GLY A 21 26.35 17.30 -13.28
CA GLY A 21 26.24 15.90 -13.70
C GLY A 21 24.81 15.49 -14.06
N VAL A 22 24.62 14.25 -14.53
CA VAL A 22 23.27 13.67 -14.73
C VAL A 22 22.58 13.54 -13.37
N ALA A 23 21.34 14.01 -13.28
CA ALA A 23 20.54 13.88 -12.08
C ALA A 23 20.24 12.40 -11.82
N LEU A 24 20.49 11.97 -10.59
CA LEU A 24 20.13 10.63 -10.14
C LEU A 24 18.88 10.70 -9.25
N VAL A 25 18.06 9.66 -9.34
CA VAL A 25 16.88 9.45 -8.52
C VAL A 25 17.05 8.15 -7.73
N SER A 26 16.51 8.09 -6.53
CA SER A 26 16.54 6.90 -5.68
C SER A 26 15.25 6.74 -4.91
N GLY A 27 15.04 5.55 -4.35
CA GLY A 27 13.87 5.23 -3.52
C GLY A 27 12.55 5.27 -4.29
N GLU A 28 11.51 5.78 -3.65
CA GLU A 28 10.13 5.81 -4.18
C GLU A 28 10.02 6.60 -5.49
N LYS A 29 10.78 7.69 -5.65
CA LYS A 29 10.75 8.49 -6.88
C LYS A 29 11.28 7.72 -8.08
N GLU A 30 12.26 6.84 -7.89
CA GLU A 30 12.76 6.00 -8.99
C GLU A 30 11.68 5.02 -9.45
N ILE A 31 10.87 4.51 -8.52
CA ILE A 31 9.75 3.61 -8.81
C ILE A 31 8.66 4.37 -9.59
N GLU A 32 8.27 5.56 -9.15
CA GLU A 32 7.30 6.40 -9.88
C GLU A 32 7.74 6.70 -11.31
N GLU A 33 9.01 7.05 -11.48
CA GLU A 33 9.60 7.32 -12.79
C GLU A 33 9.66 6.06 -13.67
N ALA A 34 9.94 4.88 -13.08
CA ALA A 34 9.91 3.59 -13.76
C ALA A 34 8.48 3.16 -14.17
N ILE A 35 7.49 3.31 -13.29
CA ILE A 35 6.07 3.08 -13.60
C ILE A 35 5.66 3.95 -14.79
N ARG A 36 5.99 5.24 -14.75
CA ARG A 36 5.70 6.16 -15.85
C ARG A 36 6.34 5.70 -17.17
N LEU A 37 7.57 5.22 -17.13
CA LEU A 37 8.24 4.69 -18.32
C LEU A 37 7.53 3.46 -18.90
N VAL A 38 7.09 2.52 -18.05
CA VAL A 38 6.37 1.32 -18.49
C VAL A 38 5.05 1.70 -19.17
N LEU A 39 4.25 2.57 -18.54
CA LEU A 39 2.95 2.97 -19.08
C LEU A 39 3.08 3.86 -20.33
N ALA A 40 4.11 4.69 -20.42
CA ALA A 40 4.33 5.57 -21.55
C ALA A 40 4.95 4.89 -22.79
N THR A 41 5.42 3.65 -22.67
CA THR A 41 6.06 2.91 -23.77
C THR A 41 5.09 1.89 -24.36
N ALA A 42 4.92 1.90 -25.68
CA ALA A 42 4.15 0.86 -26.38
C ALA A 42 5.03 -0.37 -26.66
N PRO A 43 4.49 -1.61 -26.56
CA PRO A 43 5.20 -2.80 -27.01
C PRO A 43 5.69 -2.65 -28.45
N GLY A 44 6.95 -3.00 -28.69
CA GLY A 44 7.63 -2.87 -29.98
C GLY A 44 8.47 -1.60 -30.14
N GLU A 45 8.30 -0.57 -29.30
CA GLU A 45 9.10 0.67 -29.39
C GLU A 45 10.58 0.45 -29.06
N ARG A 46 10.90 -0.57 -28.27
CA ARG A 46 12.28 -0.92 -27.89
C ARG A 46 12.78 -2.06 -28.76
N PRO A 47 13.71 -1.82 -29.71
CA PRO A 47 14.13 -2.84 -30.69
C PRO A 47 14.68 -4.11 -30.06
N MET A 48 15.44 -3.98 -28.96
CA MET A 48 16.05 -5.12 -28.26
C MET A 48 15.17 -5.69 -27.14
N ARG A 49 13.98 -5.11 -26.90
CA ARG A 49 13.00 -5.53 -25.89
C ARG A 49 11.57 -5.26 -26.38
N PRO A 50 11.11 -5.96 -27.44
CA PRO A 50 9.82 -5.68 -28.06
C PRO A 50 8.63 -5.91 -27.12
N GLU A 51 8.76 -6.76 -26.12
CA GLU A 51 7.67 -7.03 -25.16
C GLU A 51 7.55 -5.95 -24.07
N PHE A 52 8.54 -5.06 -23.93
CA PHE A 52 8.52 -4.02 -22.90
C PHE A 52 7.52 -2.92 -23.24
N GLY A 53 6.72 -2.55 -22.25
CA GLY A 53 5.73 -1.48 -22.35
C GLY A 53 4.37 -1.92 -21.82
N CYS A 54 3.36 -1.13 -22.15
CA CYS A 54 1.97 -1.37 -21.79
C CYS A 54 1.08 -1.29 -23.03
N ALA A 55 0.24 -2.30 -23.28
CA ALA A 55 -0.59 -2.36 -24.50
C ALA A 55 -1.81 -1.41 -24.48
N ILE A 56 -1.90 -0.51 -23.49
CA ILE A 56 -2.95 0.53 -23.44
C ILE A 56 -2.96 1.43 -24.69
N HIS A 57 -1.81 1.57 -25.37
CA HIS A 57 -1.69 2.38 -26.59
C HIS A 57 -2.53 1.83 -27.76
N ASP A 58 -2.87 0.55 -27.75
CA ASP A 58 -3.78 -0.06 -28.75
C ASP A 58 -5.25 0.36 -28.53
N LEU A 59 -5.56 0.93 -27.36
CA LEU A 59 -6.92 1.29 -26.93
C LEU A 59 -7.23 2.78 -27.09
N VAL A 60 -6.32 3.59 -27.62
CA VAL A 60 -6.47 5.06 -27.76
C VAL A 60 -7.73 5.46 -28.56
N PHE A 61 -8.14 4.64 -29.53
CA PHE A 61 -9.33 4.88 -30.35
C PHE A 61 -10.54 3.99 -29.98
N ALA A 62 -10.43 3.25 -28.87
CA ALA A 62 -11.54 2.43 -28.39
C ALA A 62 -12.65 3.32 -27.81
N PRO A 63 -13.93 2.90 -27.88
CA PRO A 63 -15.02 3.65 -27.27
C PRO A 63 -14.86 3.72 -25.75
N VAL A 64 -15.21 4.87 -25.16
CA VAL A 64 -15.21 5.07 -23.71
C VAL A 64 -16.42 4.34 -23.11
N ASN A 65 -16.20 3.09 -22.68
CA ASN A 65 -17.20 2.26 -22.00
C ASN A 65 -16.53 1.34 -20.98
N GLU A 66 -17.33 0.64 -20.18
CA GLU A 66 -16.85 -0.25 -19.12
C GLU A 66 -15.97 -1.39 -19.66
N ALA A 67 -16.24 -1.88 -20.87
CA ALA A 67 -15.43 -2.94 -21.48
C ALA A 67 -14.02 -2.45 -21.81
N THR A 68 -13.88 -1.24 -22.38
CA THR A 68 -12.58 -0.61 -22.62
C THR A 68 -11.87 -0.30 -21.31
N ALA A 69 -12.58 0.20 -20.30
CA ALA A 69 -12.03 0.49 -18.98
C ALA A 69 -11.46 -0.78 -18.31
N GLY A 70 -12.20 -1.89 -18.33
CA GLY A 70 -11.73 -3.17 -17.80
C GLY A 70 -10.53 -3.74 -18.56
N ARG A 71 -10.45 -3.53 -19.89
CA ARG A 71 -9.27 -3.89 -20.67
C ARG A 71 -8.05 -3.07 -20.28
N ILE A 72 -8.19 -1.74 -20.15
CA ILE A 72 -7.11 -0.85 -19.71
C ILE A 72 -6.62 -1.28 -18.33
N GLN A 73 -7.54 -1.52 -17.38
CA GLN A 73 -7.22 -1.99 -16.04
C GLN A 73 -6.36 -3.27 -16.07
N HIS A 74 -6.77 -4.25 -16.87
CA HIS A 74 -6.04 -5.51 -17.02
C HIS A 74 -4.64 -5.31 -17.60
N GLU A 75 -4.52 -4.54 -18.69
CA GLU A 75 -3.23 -4.30 -19.35
C GLU A 75 -2.26 -3.54 -18.43
N VAL A 76 -2.74 -2.54 -17.70
CA VAL A 76 -1.93 -1.79 -16.73
C VAL A 76 -1.45 -2.70 -15.62
N TYR A 77 -2.35 -3.48 -15.02
CA TYR A 77 -2.00 -4.44 -13.97
C TYR A 77 -0.94 -5.45 -14.44
N ALA A 78 -1.18 -6.10 -15.58
CA ALA A 78 -0.28 -7.11 -16.12
C ALA A 78 1.09 -6.53 -16.50
N SER A 79 1.12 -5.31 -17.03
CA SER A 79 2.38 -4.64 -17.40
C SER A 79 3.19 -4.27 -16.17
N LEU A 80 2.56 -3.74 -15.12
CA LEU A 80 3.24 -3.36 -13.89
C LEU A 80 3.73 -4.58 -13.09
N ASP A 81 2.92 -5.63 -12.96
CA ASP A 81 3.32 -6.88 -12.31
C ASP A 81 4.53 -7.52 -13.02
N ARG A 82 4.56 -7.45 -14.35
CA ARG A 82 5.65 -8.00 -15.17
C ARG A 82 6.94 -7.18 -15.11
N TRP A 83 6.84 -5.86 -15.25
CA TRP A 83 8.01 -5.00 -15.49
C TRP A 83 8.54 -4.30 -14.24
N GLU A 84 7.73 -4.20 -13.18
CA GLU A 84 8.11 -3.53 -11.93
C GLU A 84 7.97 -4.47 -10.72
N PRO A 85 8.90 -5.44 -10.53
CA PRO A 85 8.82 -6.43 -9.45
C PRO A 85 9.04 -5.82 -8.06
N ARG A 86 9.43 -4.54 -7.97
CA ARG A 86 9.62 -3.82 -6.70
C ARG A 86 8.31 -3.35 -6.10
N ILE A 87 7.19 -3.39 -6.83
CA ILE A 87 5.88 -3.01 -6.31
C ILE A 87 4.93 -4.21 -6.23
N GLU A 88 3.94 -4.09 -5.37
CA GLU A 88 2.75 -4.91 -5.35
C GLU A 88 1.57 -4.00 -5.72
N VAL A 89 0.93 -4.29 -6.86
CA VAL A 89 -0.22 -3.52 -7.33
C VAL A 89 -1.43 -3.97 -6.53
N GLU A 90 -1.98 -3.05 -5.73
CA GLU A 90 -3.13 -3.29 -4.87
C GLU A 90 -4.44 -3.11 -5.64
N ASP A 91 -4.50 -2.07 -6.47
CA ASP A 91 -5.67 -1.76 -7.29
C ASP A 91 -5.30 -0.86 -8.48
N VAL A 92 -6.09 -0.99 -9.55
CA VAL A 92 -6.03 -0.11 -10.72
C VAL A 92 -7.46 0.31 -11.01
N GLU A 93 -7.76 1.60 -10.94
CA GLU A 93 -9.08 2.15 -11.24
C GLU A 93 -9.00 2.97 -12.53
N VAL A 94 -10.01 2.82 -13.40
CA VAL A 94 -10.10 3.58 -14.66
C VAL A 94 -11.40 4.37 -14.66
N THR A 95 -11.30 5.69 -14.58
CA THR A 95 -12.44 6.61 -14.48
C THR A 95 -12.50 7.57 -15.66
N ALA A 96 -13.70 8.06 -15.99
CA ALA A 96 -13.84 9.10 -16.99
C ALA A 96 -13.31 10.44 -16.45
N GLY A 97 -12.43 11.07 -17.22
CA GLY A 97 -11.87 12.38 -16.89
C GLY A 97 -12.85 13.53 -17.18
N PRO A 98 -12.49 14.77 -16.80
CA PRO A 98 -13.34 15.94 -16.98
C PRO A 98 -13.52 16.39 -18.44
N GLY A 99 -12.74 15.86 -19.38
CA GLY A 99 -12.81 16.17 -20.81
C GLY A 99 -13.38 15.01 -21.63
N GLU A 100 -13.97 15.32 -22.79
CA GLU A 100 -14.41 14.29 -23.74
C GLU A 100 -13.22 13.43 -24.19
N GLY A 101 -13.36 12.12 -24.09
CA GLY A 101 -12.33 11.16 -24.52
C GLY A 101 -11.13 11.02 -23.58
N VAL A 102 -11.19 11.55 -22.36
CA VAL A 102 -10.13 11.38 -21.35
C VAL A 102 -10.51 10.27 -20.37
N LEU A 103 -9.58 9.33 -20.15
CA LEU A 103 -9.65 8.34 -19.08
C LEU A 103 -8.53 8.61 -18.08
N HIS A 104 -8.85 8.65 -16.80
CA HIS A 104 -7.87 8.65 -15.72
C HIS A 104 -7.61 7.23 -15.26
N ILE A 105 -6.34 6.91 -15.02
CA ILE A 105 -5.89 5.61 -14.54
C ILE A 105 -5.22 5.85 -13.19
N ASP A 106 -5.90 5.44 -12.12
CA ASP A 106 -5.43 5.55 -10.76
C ASP A 106 -4.83 4.20 -10.33
N VAL A 107 -3.52 4.19 -10.05
CA VAL A 107 -2.79 2.97 -9.66
C VAL A 107 -2.42 3.06 -8.19
N ARG A 108 -2.97 2.16 -7.38
CA ARG A 108 -2.62 1.99 -5.97
C ARG A 108 -1.64 0.83 -5.84
N TYR A 109 -0.51 1.10 -5.20
CA TYR A 109 0.56 0.12 -5.04
C TYR A 109 1.31 0.32 -3.73
N SER A 110 1.95 -0.76 -3.27
CA SER A 110 2.92 -0.74 -2.17
C SER A 110 4.29 -1.22 -2.64
N VAL A 111 5.36 -0.75 -2.00
CA VAL A 111 6.73 -1.10 -2.39
C VAL A 111 7.18 -2.35 -1.62
N ARG A 112 7.50 -3.42 -2.35
CA ARG A 112 8.01 -4.68 -1.80
C ARG A 112 9.37 -4.42 -1.13
N GLY A 113 9.43 -4.58 0.18
CA GLY A 113 10.63 -4.31 1.00
C GLY A 113 10.53 -3.05 1.86
N THR A 114 9.60 -2.14 1.55
CA THR A 114 9.25 -1.00 2.41
C THR A 114 7.84 -1.21 2.95
N ASN A 115 7.65 -2.22 3.79
CA ASN A 115 6.45 -2.28 4.61
C ASN A 115 6.48 -1.08 5.57
N ASN A 116 5.91 0.06 5.17
CA ASN A 116 5.57 1.12 6.11
C ASN A 116 4.10 1.54 5.99
N PRO A 117 3.13 0.64 6.26
CA PRO A 117 1.83 1.05 6.75
C PRO A 117 2.08 1.66 8.12
N ARG A 118 2.22 2.99 8.20
CA ARG A 118 2.21 3.69 9.49
C ARG A 118 0.80 3.60 10.07
N SER A 119 0.53 2.55 10.85
CA SER A 119 -0.59 2.51 11.78
C SER A 119 -0.04 2.71 13.18
N LEU A 120 -0.35 3.86 13.78
CA LEU A 120 -0.04 4.16 15.18
C LEU A 120 -1.29 3.90 16.01
N VAL A 121 -1.39 2.69 16.58
CA VAL A 121 -2.42 2.38 17.58
C VAL A 121 -1.89 2.83 18.94
N PHE A 122 -2.45 3.92 19.45
CA PHE A 122 -2.18 4.41 20.78
C PHE A 122 -3.12 3.71 21.78
N PRO A 123 -2.63 2.84 22.68
CA PRO A 123 -3.48 2.23 23.70
C PRO A 123 -3.85 3.28 24.76
N PHE A 124 -5.14 3.62 24.84
CA PHE A 124 -5.69 4.36 25.97
C PHE A 124 -6.27 3.37 26.98
N TYR A 125 -5.66 3.29 28.17
CA TYR A 125 -6.17 2.47 29.26
C TYR A 125 -7.26 3.26 29.99
N VAL A 126 -8.52 2.86 29.83
CA VAL A 126 -9.60 3.26 30.74
C VAL A 126 -9.62 2.30 31.93
N ILE A 127 -9.68 2.86 33.13
CA ILE A 127 -9.92 2.11 34.36
C ILE A 127 -11.35 1.55 34.25
N PRO A 128 -11.56 0.23 34.28
CA PRO A 128 -12.91 -0.32 34.26
C PRO A 128 -13.67 0.18 35.49
N SER A 129 -14.86 0.75 35.28
CA SER A 129 -15.79 1.03 36.37
C SER A 129 -16.19 -0.29 37.02
N HIS A 130 -15.95 -0.38 38.32
CA HIS A 130 -16.23 -1.57 39.12
C HIS A 130 -17.74 -1.67 39.34
N ASP A 131 -18.42 -2.62 38.67
CA ASP A 131 -19.76 -3.02 39.07
C ASP A 131 -19.64 -3.96 40.29
N GLU A 132 -20.12 -3.50 41.45
CA GLU A 132 -20.23 -4.30 42.66
C GLU A 132 -21.30 -5.40 42.50
N PRO A 133 -21.01 -6.65 42.87
CA PRO A 133 -22.04 -7.66 43.03
C PRO A 133 -22.64 -7.59 44.45
N GLY A 134 -23.84 -7.03 44.57
CA GLY A 134 -24.81 -7.38 45.62
C GLY A 134 -26.00 -8.08 44.96
N THR A 135 -26.36 -9.33 45.28
CA THR A 135 -27.25 -9.60 46.42
C THR A 135 -27.35 -11.11 46.73
N ALA A 136 -27.08 -11.45 48.00
CA ALA A 136 -27.62 -12.47 48.92
C ALA A 136 -28.14 -13.87 48.49
N GLY A 137 -27.68 -14.87 49.26
CA GLY A 137 -28.31 -16.17 49.56
C GLY A 137 -27.26 -17.29 49.63
N THR A 138 -26.95 -18.00 50.72
CA THR A 138 -27.79 -18.52 51.82
C THR A 138 -26.93 -18.97 53.02
N ALA A 139 -27.62 -19.16 54.14
CA ALA A 139 -27.19 -19.36 55.52
C ALA A 139 -26.22 -20.52 55.84
N GLY A 140 -25.44 -20.33 56.90
CA GLY A 140 -25.20 -21.38 57.91
C GLY A 140 -23.75 -21.56 58.39
N ALA A 141 -23.36 -20.89 59.48
CA ALA A 141 -22.42 -21.46 60.48
C ALA A 141 -22.45 -20.59 61.75
N GLY A 142 -23.21 -21.05 62.74
CA GLY A 142 -23.14 -20.53 64.08
C GLY A 142 -21.95 -21.09 64.85
N ALA A 143 -21.45 -20.24 65.75
CA ALA A 143 -20.76 -20.58 67.00
C ALA A 143 -19.35 -21.21 66.92
N SER A 144 -18.34 -20.37 67.19
CA SER A 144 -17.26 -20.78 68.08
C SER A 144 -16.69 -19.57 68.83
N GLY A 145 -16.85 -19.57 70.15
CA GLY A 145 -16.02 -18.81 71.08
C GLY A 145 -16.14 -19.47 72.45
N PRO A 146 -15.29 -19.11 73.43
CA PRO A 146 -13.90 -18.67 73.36
C PRO A 146 -12.97 -19.65 74.12
N LEU A 147 -11.66 -19.52 73.96
CA LEU A 147 -10.66 -20.16 74.84
C LEU A 147 -10.72 -19.55 76.25
N PRO A 148 -10.41 -20.33 77.30
CA PRO A 148 -9.21 -20.01 78.09
C PRO A 148 -8.43 -21.22 78.67
N GLU A 149 -7.28 -20.88 79.23
CA GLU A 149 -6.14 -21.65 79.78
C GLU A 149 -6.40 -22.70 80.89
N SER A 150 -5.48 -23.69 80.91
CA SER A 150 -4.76 -24.30 82.05
C SER A 150 -5.49 -24.61 83.37
N ASP A 151 -5.63 -25.90 83.73
CA ASP A 151 -5.03 -26.51 84.94
C ASP A 151 -5.30 -28.04 84.99
N ARG A 152 -4.26 -28.80 85.38
CA ARG A 152 -4.21 -30.22 85.87
C ARG A 152 -4.71 -31.39 85.01
#